data_AF-J9Z255-F1
#
_entry.id   AF-J9Z255-F1
#
_cell.length_a   1.000
_cell.length_b   1.000
_cell.length_c   1.000
_cell.angle_alpha   90.00
_cell.angle_beta   90.00
_cell.angle_gamma   90.00
#
_symmetry.space_group_name_H-M   'P 1'
#
loop_
_entity.id
_entity.type
_entity.pdbx_description
1 polymer ?
#
loop_
_entity_poly.entity_id
_entity_poly.type
_entity_poly.pdbx_seq_one_letter_code
_entity_poly.pdbx_strand_id
1 'polypeptide(L)' 'MKFEEKKFSIKALLSADEVFMTSATNFVMPIIKVDKHKISDGKPGQITLRLRDEFINQI' A
#
# COMPACT_ATOMS: atom_id res chain seq x y z
N MET A 1 -13.92 -3.63 -6.75
CA MET A 1 -12.81 -2.67 -6.87
C MET A 1 -12.31 -2.73 -8.31
N LYS A 2 -11.92 -1.60 -8.92
CA LYS A 2 -11.27 -1.60 -10.24
C LYS A 2 -9.76 -1.52 -10.02
N PHE A 3 -8.96 -2.23 -10.82
CA PHE A 3 -7.50 -2.16 -10.78
C PHE A 3 -6.94 -1.92 -12.19
N GLU A 4 -5.74 -1.36 -12.25
CA GLU A 4 -5.00 -1.12 -13.48
C GLU A 4 -3.54 -1.55 -13.24
N GLU A 5 -3.03 -2.44 -14.08
CA GLU A 5 -1.62 -2.82 -14.06
C GLU A 5 -0.84 -1.95 -15.04
N LYS A 6 0.01 -1.07 -14.50
CA LYS A 6 0.89 -0.23 -15.30
C LYS A 6 2.15 0.14 -14.53
N LYS A 7 3.16 0.58 -15.28
CA LYS A 7 4.30 1.29 -14.71
C LYS A 7 3.83 2.65 -14.17
N PHE A 8 4.37 3.04 -13.03
CA PHE A 8 4.14 4.35 -12.41
C PHE A 8 5.47 5.04 -12.13
N SER A 9 5.44 6.37 -12.01
CA SER A 9 6.63 7.17 -11.70
C SER A 9 6.84 7.30 -10.19
N ILE A 10 8.06 7.65 -9.77
CA ILE A 10 8.34 7.98 -8.36
C ILE A 10 7.44 9.12 -7.88
N LYS A 11 7.14 10.10 -8.74
CA LYS A 11 6.22 11.20 -8.39
C LYS A 11 4.83 10.68 -8.04
N ALA A 12 4.30 9.72 -8.81
CA ALA A 12 3.01 9.10 -8.54
C ALA A 12 3.02 8.29 -7.23
N LEU A 13 4.12 7.57 -6.96
CA LEU A 13 4.32 6.86 -5.68
C LEU A 13 4.25 7.82 -4.49
N LEU A 14 5.00 8.91 -4.54
CA LEU A 14 5.10 9.88 -3.44
C LEU A 14 3.83 10.71 -3.24
N SER A 15 2.95 10.78 -4.25
CA SER A 15 1.66 11.49 -4.19
C SER A 15 0.46 10.55 -3.99
N ALA A 16 0.67 9.26 -3.74
CA ALA A 16 -0.41 8.30 -3.55
C ALA A 16 -1.11 8.51 -2.20
N ASP A 17 -2.42 8.24 -2.16
CA ASP A 17 -3.20 8.24 -0.92
C ASP A 17 -2.81 7.07 0.00
N GLU A 18 -2.51 5.92 -0.61
CA GLU A 18 -2.07 4.71 0.07
C GLU A 18 -1.00 3.99 -0.76
N VAL A 19 -0.02 3.39 -0.07
CA VAL A 19 1.00 2.52 -0.68
C VAL A 19 1.14 1.28 0.18
N PHE A 20 1.25 0.12 -0.47
CA PHE A 20 1.55 -1.14 0.19
C PHE A 20 2.48 -2.00 -0.66
N MET A 21 3.10 -2.98 -0.03
CA MET A 21 3.87 -4.02 -0.70
C MET A 21 3.38 -5.40 -0.31
N THR A 22 3.61 -6.38 -1.17
CA THR A 22 3.25 -7.78 -0.91
C THR A 22 4.47 -8.69 -0.94
N SER A 23 4.56 -9.63 0.00
CA SER A 23 5.53 -10.73 -0.02
C SER A 23 4.96 -11.96 0.69
N ALA A 24 5.56 -13.12 0.49
CA ALA A 24 5.17 -14.35 1.19
C ALA A 24 5.24 -14.22 2.72
N THR A 25 6.17 -13.42 3.23
CA THR A 25 6.40 -13.25 4.68
C THR A 25 5.61 -12.09 5.27
N ASN A 26 5.40 -11.00 4.51
CA ASN A 26 4.83 -9.75 5.02
C ASN A 26 3.35 -9.59 4.71
N PHE A 27 2.78 -10.47 3.87
CA PHE A 27 1.40 -10.36 3.36
C PHE A 27 1.19 -8.98 2.72
N VAL A 28 0.04 -8.34 2.92
CA VAL A 28 -0.19 -6.95 2.56
C VAL A 28 0.38 -6.03 3.63
N MET A 29 1.51 -5.38 3.34
CA MET A 29 2.23 -4.52 4.28
C MET A 29 2.07 -3.03 3.90
N PRO A 30 1.45 -2.20 4.77
CA PRO A 30 1.35 -0.76 4.53
C PRO A 30 2.73 -0.07 4.51
N ILE A 31 2.93 0.85 3.57
CA ILE A 31 4.11 1.71 3.47
C ILE A 31 3.69 3.15 3.76
N ILE A 32 4.00 3.63 4.95
CA ILE A 32 3.63 4.98 5.41
C ILE A 32 4.69 6.05 5.09
N LYS A 33 5.88 5.63 4.65
CA LYS A 33 7.02 6.52 4.43
C LYS A 33 8.01 5.89 3.45
N VAL A 34 8.51 6.68 2.51
CA VAL A 34 9.60 6.35 1.59
C VAL A 34 10.70 7.40 1.77
N ASP A 35 11.91 6.98 2.11
CA ASP A 35 13.04 7.86 2.47
C ASP A 35 12.68 8.91 3.53
N LYS A 36 12.55 10.18 3.13
CA LYS A 36 12.17 11.31 3.97
C LYS A 36 10.72 11.78 3.73
N HIS A 37 10.02 11.20 2.75
CA HIS A 37 8.64 11.53 2.39
C HIS A 37 7.65 10.63 3.11
N LYS A 38 6.70 11.23 3.83
CA LYS A 38 5.51 10.53 4.31
C LYS A 38 4.55 10.31 3.14
N ILE A 39 3.93 9.14 3.09
CA ILE A 39 2.82 8.86 2.18
C ILE A 39 1.55 9.39 2.86
N SER A 40 0.84 10.29 2.20
CA SER A 40 -0.36 10.94 2.75
C SER A 40 -0.12 11.50 4.18
N ASP A 41 -0.94 11.12 5.16
CA ASP A 41 -0.83 11.53 6.57
C ASP A 41 0.16 10.69 7.40
N GLY A 42 0.83 9.72 6.78
CA GLY A 42 1.77 8.80 7.42
C GLY A 42 1.10 7.72 8.27
N LYS A 43 -0.16 7.39 8.02
CA LYS A 43 -0.88 6.27 8.64
C LYS A 43 -1.25 5.20 7.62
N PRO A 44 -1.42 3.93 8.04
CA PRO A 44 -1.98 2.90 7.17
C PRO A 44 -3.38 3.29 6.69
N GLY A 45 -3.59 3.24 5.38
CA GLY A 45 -4.87 3.59 4.78
C GLY A 45 -5.90 2.46 4.87
N GLN A 46 -7.18 2.83 4.69
CA GLN A 46 -8.30 1.92 4.92
C GLN A 46 -8.35 0.80 3.87
N ILE A 47 -8.02 1.08 2.61
CA ILE A 47 -8.03 0.06 1.55
C ILE A 47 -6.95 -0.98 1.84
N THR A 48 -5.75 -0.52 2.21
CA THR A 48 -4.62 -1.38 2.55
C THR A 48 -4.94 -2.29 3.73
N LEU A 49 -5.52 -1.75 4.81
CA LEU A 49 -5.91 -2.53 5.98
C LEU A 49 -6.97 -3.57 5.63
N ARG A 50 -7.99 -3.19 4.86
CA ARG A 50 -9.02 -4.12 4.40
C ARG A 50 -8.43 -5.26 3.54
N LEU A 51 -7.54 -4.95 2.60
CA LEU A 51 -6.87 -5.96 1.78
C LEU A 51 -6.03 -6.91 2.64
N ARG A 52 -5.38 -6.40 3.68
CA ARG A 52 -4.62 -7.21 4.63
C ARG A 52 -5.51 -8.16 5.42
N ASP A 53 -6.62 -7.67 5.96
CA ASP A 53 -7.55 -8.48 6.76
C ASP A 53 -8.17 -9.59 5.91
N GLU A 54 -8.62 -9.26 4.70
CA GLU A 54 -9.15 -10.25 3.74
C GLU A 54 -8.12 -11.31 3.36
N PHE A 55 -6.85 -10.92 3.20
CA PHE A 55 -5.77 -11.86 2.89
C PHE A 55 -5.49 -12.81 4.07
N ILE A 56 -5.41 -12.27 5.30
CA ILE A 56 -5.16 -13.07 6.50
C ILE A 56 -6.31 -14.05 6.76
N ASN A 57 -7.55 -13.65 6.51
CA ASN A 57 -8.72 -14.51 6.69
C ASN A 57 -8.78 -15.70 5.70
N GLN A 58 -7.98 -15.68 4.63
CA GLN A 58 -7.90 -16.77 3.65
C GLN A 58 -6.75 -17.76 3.94
N ILE A 59 -5.92 -17.48 4.96
CA ILE A 59 -4.88 -18.38 5.45
C ILE A 59 -5.43 -19.18 6.63
#